data_AF-A0A935FV61-F1
#
_entry.id   AF-A0A935FV61-F1
#
_cell.length_a   1.000
_cell.length_b   1.000
_cell.length_c   1.000
_cell.angle_alpha   90.00
_cell.angle_beta   90.00
_cell.angle_gamma   90.00
#
_symmetry.space_group_name_H-M   'P 1'
#
loop_
_entity.id
_entity.type
_entity.pdbx_description
1 polymer ?
#
loop_
_entity_poly.entity_id
_entity_poly.type
_entity_poly.pdbx_seq_one_letter_code
_entity_poly.pdbx_strand_id
1 'polypeptide(L)'
;MNSSSYTTPFNFPSQALKEDEKKKVVFCIPTISKPYQVTLDSLEASLPALEASGWDHAAVYQIGCPYISAARSMMLRKALDAKATVVVFIDHDLSWDSGDLLRLIETKGDVVAGTYRFKGPIEEYMGRFSPVSTARRLCAKTVASRRIPFPPGFSRSRGQG
;
A
#
# COMPACT_ATOMS: atom_id res chain seq x y z
N MET A 1 -39.11 16.59 8.64
CA MET A 1 -37.85 16.09 9.22
C MET A 1 -36.75 16.28 8.18
N ASN A 2 -35.88 17.26 8.39
CA ASN A 2 -34.85 17.65 7.42
C ASN A 2 -33.76 16.59 7.32
N SER A 3 -33.59 16.04 6.12
CA SER A 3 -32.44 15.21 5.72
C SER A 3 -31.20 16.10 5.68
N SER A 4 -30.44 16.11 6.78
CA SER A 4 -29.13 16.78 6.86
C SER A 4 -28.12 16.00 6.02
N SER A 5 -27.79 16.52 4.84
CA SER A 5 -26.69 16.03 4.02
C SER A 5 -25.36 16.46 4.64
N TYR A 6 -24.69 15.53 5.31
CA TYR A 6 -23.32 15.76 5.78
C TYR A 6 -22.36 15.67 4.59
N THR A 7 -21.95 16.82 4.07
CA THR A 7 -20.80 16.94 3.17
C THR A 7 -19.54 16.69 3.99
N THR A 8 -18.88 15.55 3.79
CA THR A 8 -17.53 15.37 4.34
C THR A 8 -16.61 16.40 3.67
N PRO A 9 -15.86 17.23 4.42
CA PRO A 9 -15.07 18.33 3.85
C PRO A 9 -13.87 17.88 3.00
N PHE A 10 -13.63 16.57 2.92
CA PHE A 10 -12.52 15.97 2.17
C PHE A 10 -13.05 15.01 1.10
N ASN A 11 -13.62 15.56 0.03
CA ASN A 11 -13.81 14.81 -1.20
C ASN A 11 -12.46 14.75 -1.93
N PHE A 12 -11.63 13.76 -1.62
CA PHE A 12 -10.49 13.42 -2.48
C PHE A 12 -11.06 12.62 -3.65
N PRO A 13 -11.16 13.20 -4.86
CA PRO A 13 -11.54 12.42 -6.03
C PRO A 13 -10.49 11.33 -6.17
N SER A 14 -10.90 10.07 -6.06
CA SER A 14 -9.98 8.97 -6.30
C SER A 14 -9.69 8.94 -7.79
N GLN A 15 -8.58 9.52 -8.21
CA GLN A 15 -8.27 9.60 -9.63
C GLN A 15 -7.74 8.22 -10.05
N ALA A 16 -8.42 7.58 -11.01
CA ALA A 16 -7.79 6.50 -11.75
C ALA A 16 -6.50 7.04 -12.40
N LEU A 17 -5.48 6.21 -12.58
CA LEU A 17 -4.33 6.63 -13.39
C LEU A 17 -4.89 7.10 -14.73
N LYS A 18 -4.46 8.28 -15.17
CA LYS A 18 -4.85 8.76 -16.49
C LYS A 18 -4.23 7.81 -17.52
N GLU A 19 -4.88 7.64 -18.67
CA GLU A 19 -4.45 6.66 -19.69
C GLU A 19 -3.03 6.94 -20.21
N ASP A 20 -2.54 8.17 -20.07
CA ASP A 20 -1.23 8.68 -20.45
C ASP A 20 -0.17 8.64 -19.32
N GLU A 21 -0.54 8.30 -18.10
CA GLU A 21 0.38 8.33 -16.95
C GLU A 21 1.30 7.10 -16.93
N LYS A 22 2.62 7.33 -16.87
CA LYS A 22 3.61 6.24 -16.90
C LYS A 22 3.41 5.29 -15.71
N LYS A 23 3.05 4.03 -15.97
CA LYS A 23 2.96 2.97 -14.96
C LYS A 23 4.33 2.69 -14.35
N LYS A 24 4.61 3.29 -13.19
CA LYS A 24 5.87 3.11 -12.46
C LYS A 24 5.58 2.88 -10.98
N VAL A 25 5.98 1.72 -10.48
CA VAL A 25 5.88 1.37 -9.07
C VAL A 25 7.25 1.44 -8.40
N VAL A 26 7.30 1.98 -7.18
CA VAL A 26 8.48 1.92 -6.33
C VAL A 26 8.15 1.20 -5.02
N PHE A 27 8.88 0.12 -4.75
CA PHE A 27 8.81 -0.66 -3.52
C PHE A 27 9.73 -0.05 -2.46
N CYS A 28 9.19 0.27 -1.30
CA CYS A 28 9.91 0.89 -0.20
C CYS A 28 10.00 -0.08 0.97
N ILE A 29 11.18 -0.63 1.22
CA ILE A 29 11.40 -1.70 2.22
C ILE A 29 12.37 -1.19 3.29
N PRO A 30 11.86 -0.84 4.50
CA PRO A 30 12.73 -0.52 5.63
C PRO A 30 13.31 -1.81 6.20
N THR A 31 14.61 -1.83 6.51
CA THR A 31 15.25 -2.98 7.14
C THR A 31 16.39 -2.56 8.07
N ILE A 32 16.80 -3.44 8.98
CA ILE A 32 17.96 -3.22 9.84
C ILE A 32 19.26 -3.55 9.09
N SER A 33 19.28 -4.65 8.33
CA SER A 33 20.45 -5.10 7.58
C SER A 33 20.08 -5.48 6.15
N LYS A 34 19.23 -6.50 6.00
CA LYS A 34 18.67 -6.96 4.72
C LYS A 34 17.23 -7.43 4.91
N PRO A 35 16.38 -7.41 3.87
CA PRO A 35 15.09 -8.09 3.93
C PRO A 35 15.24 -9.59 4.16
N TYR A 36 14.22 -10.20 4.74
CA TYR A 36 14.18 -11.65 4.90
C TYR A 36 14.02 -12.30 3.54
N GLN A 37 14.57 -13.51 3.41
CA GLN A 37 14.58 -14.22 2.13
C GLN A 37 13.16 -14.42 1.60
N VAL A 38 12.22 -14.76 2.48
CA VAL A 38 10.80 -14.92 2.12
C VAL A 38 10.18 -13.68 1.46
N THR A 39 10.61 -12.48 1.85
CA THR A 39 10.15 -11.21 1.25
C THR A 39 10.80 -11.00 -0.11
N LEU A 40 12.08 -11.33 -0.26
CA LEU A 40 12.79 -11.26 -1.53
C LEU A 40 12.19 -12.24 -2.55
N ASP A 41 11.94 -13.49 -2.12
CA ASP A 41 11.35 -14.54 -2.94
C ASP A 41 9.93 -14.14 -3.39
N SER A 42 9.12 -13.59 -2.48
CA SER A 42 7.77 -13.12 -2.81
C SER A 42 7.79 -11.92 -3.77
N LEU A 43 8.75 -11.01 -3.61
CA LEU A 43 8.93 -9.86 -4.50
C LEU A 43 9.36 -10.32 -5.90
N GLU A 44 10.36 -11.19 -5.98
CA GLU A 44 10.85 -11.76 -7.23
C GLU A 44 9.76 -12.51 -7.98
N ALA A 45 8.98 -13.34 -7.29
CA ALA A 45 7.86 -14.08 -7.87
C ALA A 45 6.75 -13.16 -8.43
N SER A 46 6.62 -11.93 -7.94
CA SER A 46 5.64 -10.95 -8.43
C SER A 46 6.10 -10.18 -9.67
N LEU A 47 7.41 -10.09 -9.94
CA LEU A 47 7.94 -9.25 -11.03
C LEU A 47 7.44 -9.66 -12.42
N PRO A 48 7.36 -10.95 -12.81
CA PRO A 48 6.91 -11.33 -14.15
C PRO A 48 5.49 -10.85 -14.46
N ALA A 49 4.57 -10.91 -13.49
CA ALA A 49 3.20 -10.45 -13.67
C ALA A 49 3.11 -8.91 -13.77
N LEU A 50 3.98 -8.20 -13.05
CA LEU A 50 4.07 -6.74 -13.12
C LEU A 50 4.61 -6.25 -14.46
N GLU A 51 5.69 -6.86 -14.93
CA GLU A 51 6.29 -6.53 -16.23
C GLU A 51 5.31 -6.84 -17.37
N ALA A 52 4.63 -7.99 -17.33
CA ALA A 52 3.62 -8.36 -18.31
C ALA A 52 2.40 -7.41 -18.35
N SER A 53 2.09 -6.74 -17.24
CA SER A 53 1.01 -5.73 -17.15
C SER A 53 1.49 -4.30 -17.49
N GLY A 54 2.76 -4.17 -17.91
CA GLY A 54 3.37 -2.93 -18.38
C GLY A 54 3.85 -2.00 -17.28
N TRP A 55 4.10 -2.51 -16.07
CA TRP A 55 4.66 -1.73 -14.97
C TRP A 55 6.19 -1.67 -15.05
N ASP A 56 6.71 -0.45 -15.07
CA ASP A 56 8.10 -0.16 -14.70
C ASP A 56 8.22 -0.28 -13.17
N HIS A 57 9.31 -0.86 -12.66
CA HIS A 57 9.47 -1.10 -11.23
C HIS A 57 10.87 -0.74 -10.74
N ALA A 58 10.93 -0.29 -9.49
CA ALA A 58 12.18 -0.08 -8.78
C ALA A 58 11.99 -0.34 -7.28
N ALA A 59 13.09 -0.52 -6.55
CA ALA A 59 13.07 -0.70 -5.11
C ALA A 59 13.97 0.31 -4.39
N VAL A 60 13.53 0.76 -3.24
CA VAL A 60 14.27 1.60 -2.30
C VAL A 60 14.32 0.88 -0.97
N TYR A 61 15.53 0.63 -0.50
CA TYR A 61 15.78 0.05 0.82
C TYR A 61 16.23 1.16 1.78
N GLN A 62 15.62 1.21 2.97
CA GLN A 62 16.10 2.07 4.05
C GLN A 62 16.72 1.20 5.14
N ILE A 63 18.05 1.15 5.14
CA ILE A 63 18.83 0.32 6.08
C ILE A 63 19.13 1.12 7.35
N GLY A 64 19.02 0.48 8.51
CA GLY A 64 19.51 1.01 9.79
C GLY A 64 18.69 2.15 10.40
N CYS A 65 17.48 2.41 9.92
CA CYS A 65 16.58 3.42 10.50
C CYS A 65 15.50 2.74 11.35
N PRO A 66 15.63 2.68 12.69
CA PRO A 66 14.64 2.04 13.56
C PRO A 66 13.35 2.86 13.67
N TYR A 67 13.38 4.15 13.30
CA TYR A 67 12.21 5.01 13.37
C TYR A 67 11.41 4.97 12.05
N ILE A 68 10.36 4.15 12.05
CA ILE A 68 9.59 3.82 10.84
C ILE A 68 9.02 5.05 10.11
N SER A 69 8.60 6.08 10.84
CA SER A 69 8.07 7.31 10.26
C SER A 69 9.15 8.05 9.46
N ALA A 70 10.36 8.18 10.00
CA ALA A 70 11.47 8.77 9.25
C ALA A 70 11.89 7.89 8.07
N ALA A 71 11.96 6.57 8.26
CA ALA A 71 12.28 5.64 7.19
C ALA A 71 11.31 5.77 6.01
N ARG A 72 10.00 5.81 6.28
CA ARG A 72 8.96 6.00 5.26
C ARG A 72 9.10 7.34 4.55
N SER A 73 9.32 8.44 5.28
CA SER A 73 9.50 9.76 4.66
C SER A 73 10.72 9.82 3.74
N MET A 74 11.85 9.22 4.15
CA MET A 74 13.07 9.18 3.33
C MET A 74 12.88 8.36 2.05
N MET A 75 12.25 7.18 2.16
CA MET A 75 11.98 6.33 0.99
C MET A 75 10.93 6.96 0.07
N LEU A 76 9.88 7.58 0.65
CA LEU A 76 8.87 8.30 -0.11
C LEU A 76 9.51 9.39 -0.96
N ARG A 77 10.43 10.17 -0.38
CA ARG A 77 11.13 11.22 -1.12
C ARG A 77 11.86 10.64 -2.34
N LYS A 78 12.63 9.57 -2.16
CA LYS A 78 13.35 8.89 -3.25
C LYS A 78 12.39 8.35 -4.33
N ALA A 79 11.25 7.79 -3.92
CA ALA A 79 10.25 7.29 -4.85
C ALA A 79 9.61 8.41 -5.68
N LEU A 80 9.31 9.56 -5.05
CA LEU A 80 8.79 10.74 -5.73
C LEU A 80 9.82 11.35 -6.69
N ASP A 81 11.09 11.44 -6.28
CA ASP A 81 12.18 11.91 -7.15
C ASP A 81 12.36 10.97 -8.37
N ALA A 82 12.07 9.67 -8.20
CA ALA A 82 12.04 8.69 -9.28
C ALA A 82 10.78 8.73 -10.16
N LYS A 83 9.86 9.67 -9.92
CA LYS A 83 8.57 9.83 -10.61
C LYS A 83 7.69 8.57 -10.53
N ALA A 84 7.64 7.95 -9.35
CA ALA A 84 6.75 6.82 -9.11
C ALA A 84 5.28 7.27 -9.17
N THR A 85 4.45 6.58 -9.94
CA THR A 85 2.99 6.75 -9.92
C THR A 85 2.34 5.95 -8.79
N VAL A 86 3.00 4.86 -8.39
CA VAL A 86 2.61 4.04 -7.24
C VAL A 86 3.79 3.83 -6.31
N VAL A 87 3.59 4.12 -5.02
CA VAL A 87 4.56 3.78 -3.97
C VAL A 87 3.96 2.70 -3.08
N VAL A 88 4.69 1.62 -2.84
CA VAL A 88 4.26 0.51 -1.97
C VAL A 88 5.26 0.37 -0.83
N PHE A 89 4.82 0.54 0.41
CA PHE A 89 5.62 0.22 1.59
C PHE A 89 5.43 -1.24 1.98
N ILE A 90 6.53 -1.99 2.09
CA ILE A 90 6.54 -3.42 2.42
C ILE A 90 7.45 -3.62 3.64
N ASP A 91 6.97 -4.31 4.67
CA ASP A 91 7.85 -4.70 5.76
C ASP A 91 8.77 -5.85 5.34
N HIS A 92 9.96 -5.88 5.93
CA HIS A 92 11.04 -6.75 5.52
C HIS A 92 10.89 -8.24 5.86
N ASP A 93 9.77 -8.63 6.49
CA ASP A 93 9.48 -9.96 7.01
C ASP A 93 8.14 -10.54 6.49
N LEU A 94 7.56 -9.91 5.47
CA LEU A 94 6.30 -10.34 4.86
C LEU A 94 6.51 -11.29 3.68
N SER A 95 5.50 -12.11 3.41
CA SER A 95 5.39 -12.95 2.21
C SER A 95 3.96 -12.90 1.66
N TRP A 96 3.81 -13.16 0.36
CA TRP A 96 2.53 -13.12 -0.34
C TRP A 96 2.56 -14.00 -1.59
N ASP A 97 1.37 -14.30 -2.14
CA ASP A 97 1.28 -15.01 -3.41
C ASP A 97 1.60 -14.07 -4.59
N SER A 98 2.26 -14.59 -5.63
CA SER A 98 2.83 -13.79 -6.74
C SER A 98 1.86 -12.78 -7.38
N GLY A 99 0.57 -13.11 -7.47
CA GLY A 99 -0.46 -12.25 -8.06
C GLY A 99 -1.00 -11.14 -7.13
N ASP A 100 -0.75 -11.20 -5.82
CA ASP A 100 -1.37 -10.29 -4.86
C ASP A 100 -0.76 -8.88 -4.94
N LEU A 101 0.52 -8.77 -5.28
CA LEU A 101 1.17 -7.47 -5.45
C LEU A 101 0.62 -6.70 -6.65
N LEU A 102 0.39 -7.38 -7.77
CA LEU A 102 -0.25 -6.76 -8.94
C LEU A 102 -1.68 -6.31 -8.61
N ARG A 103 -2.47 -7.17 -7.95
CA ARG A 103 -3.82 -6.81 -7.49
C ARG A 103 -3.80 -5.57 -6.60
N LEU A 104 -2.86 -5.48 -5.67
CA LEU A 104 -2.67 -4.32 -4.79
C LEU A 104 -2.39 -3.04 -5.59
N ILE A 105 -1.49 -3.12 -6.58
CA ILE A 105 -1.08 -2.00 -7.43
C ILE A 105 -2.20 -1.56 -8.38
N GLU A 106 -3.07 -2.46 -8.81
CA GLU A 106 -4.19 -2.13 -9.69
C GLU A 106 -5.50 -1.82 -8.94
N THR A 107 -5.54 -2.07 -7.62
CA THR A 107 -6.72 -1.77 -6.83
C THR A 107 -7.05 -0.27 -6.88
N LYS A 108 -8.32 0.04 -7.15
CA LYS A 108 -8.82 1.42 -7.20
C LYS A 108 -8.77 2.07 -5.82
N GLY A 109 -8.30 3.32 -5.78
CA GLY A 109 -8.14 4.11 -4.56
C GLY A 109 -6.81 4.83 -4.51
N ASP A 110 -6.78 5.94 -3.75
CA ASP A 110 -5.59 6.76 -3.58
C ASP A 110 -4.64 6.15 -2.56
N VAL A 111 -5.22 5.59 -1.49
CA VAL A 111 -4.52 4.93 -0.40
C VAL A 111 -5.12 3.56 -0.15
N VAL A 112 -4.25 2.56 -0.18
CA VAL A 112 -4.56 1.17 0.08
C VAL A 112 -3.68 0.71 1.23
N ALA A 113 -4.28 0.23 2.30
CA ALA A 113 -3.55 -0.24 3.48
C ALA A 113 -3.96 -1.66 3.87
N GLY A 114 -2.98 -2.46 4.24
CA GLY A 114 -3.14 -3.74 4.92
C GLY A 114 -3.18 -3.53 6.43
N THR A 115 -3.77 -4.49 7.13
CA THR A 115 -3.84 -4.48 8.60
C THR A 115 -3.14 -5.70 9.15
N TYR A 116 -2.37 -5.52 10.22
CA TYR A 116 -1.75 -6.66 10.90
C TYR A 116 -2.78 -7.45 11.67
N ARG A 117 -2.66 -8.77 11.62
CA ARG A 117 -3.37 -9.64 12.54
C ARG A 117 -2.76 -9.51 13.94
N PHE A 118 -3.59 -9.52 14.98
CA PHE A 118 -3.11 -9.70 16.35
C PHE A 118 -2.45 -11.07 16.52
N LYS A 119 -1.35 -11.08 17.27
CA LYS A 119 -0.68 -12.33 17.66
C LYS A 119 -1.50 -12.98 18.77
N GLY A 120 -2.45 -13.83 18.37
CA GLY A 120 -3.36 -14.51 19.30
C GLY A 120 -4.14 -15.66 18.65
N PRO A 121 -4.79 -16.50 19.48
CA PRO A 121 -5.60 -17.62 18.99
C PRO A 121 -6.84 -17.14 18.24
N ILE A 122 -7.34 -15.96 18.58
CA ILE A 122 -8.48 -15.33 17.91
C ILE A 122 -7.96 -14.51 16.73
N GLU A 123 -8.60 -14.68 15.58
CA GLU A 123 -8.27 -13.92 14.38
C GLU A 123 -8.89 -12.52 14.43
N GLU A 124 -8.09 -11.55 14.86
CA GLU A 124 -8.44 -10.14 14.92
C GLU A 124 -7.38 -9.30 14.21
N TYR A 125 -7.73 -8.10 13.74
CA TYR A 125 -6.84 -7.23 12.96
C TYR A 125 -6.72 -5.84 13.58
N MET A 126 -5.51 -5.29 13.52
CA MET A 126 -5.19 -3.94 13.96
C MET A 126 -5.83 -2.90 13.04
N GLY A 127 -6.63 -2.02 13.63
CA GLY A 127 -7.26 -0.89 12.95
C GLY A 127 -8.78 -1.00 12.94
N ARG A 128 -9.45 0.14 13.11
CA ARG A 128 -10.91 0.23 13.11
C ARG A 128 -11.40 0.70 11.75
N PHE A 129 -12.44 0.05 11.22
CA PHE A 129 -13.15 0.60 10.07
C PHE A 129 -13.83 1.90 10.49
N SER A 130 -13.62 2.98 9.73
CA SER A 130 -14.47 4.15 9.86
C SER A 130 -15.83 3.82 9.23
N PRO A 131 -16.97 4.04 9.92
CA PRO A 131 -18.28 3.80 9.35
C PRO A 131 -18.55 4.84 8.26
N VAL A 132 -18.17 4.55 7.03
CA VAL A 132 -18.73 5.18 5.84
C VAL A 132 -19.75 4.20 5.27
N SER A 133 -20.96 4.69 5.01
CA SER A 133 -22.24 3.99 4.80
C SER A 133 -22.35 3.08 3.57
N THR A 134 -21.25 2.52 3.08
CA THR A 134 -21.27 1.51 2.02
C THR A 134 -20.27 0.41 2.33
N ALA A 135 -20.44 -0.21 3.50
CA ALA A 135 -19.71 -1.42 3.87
C ALA A 135 -20.22 -2.61 3.03
N ARG A 136 -19.75 -2.72 1.79
CA ARG A 136 -19.74 -4.03 1.13
C ARG A 136 -18.66 -4.84 1.86
N ARG A 137 -19.10 -5.84 2.62
CA ARG A 137 -18.22 -6.78 3.33
C ARG A 137 -17.24 -7.37 2.32
N LEU A 138 -15.96 -7.04 2.47
CA LEU A 138 -14.88 -7.77 1.83
C LEU A 138 -14.05 -8.37 2.96
N CYS A 139 -14.59 -9.45 3.51
CA CYS A 139 -13.82 -10.41 4.27
C CYS A 139 -13.33 -11.45 3.26
N ALA A 140 -12.13 -11.24 2.72
CA ALA A 140 -11.38 -12.26 1.97
C ALA A 140 -10.01 -11.68 1.61
N LYS A 141 -8.96 -12.13 2.31
CA LYS A 141 -7.53 -12.29 1.93
C LYS A 141 -6.74 -11.20 1.16
N THR A 142 -7.36 -10.22 0.53
CA THR A 142 -6.70 -9.19 -0.30
C THR A 142 -7.75 -8.14 -0.66
N VAL A 143 -7.98 -7.13 0.19
CA VAL A 143 -8.73 -5.95 -0.25
C VAL A 143 -8.26 -4.69 0.45
N ALA A 144 -7.82 -3.74 -0.37
CA ALA A 144 -7.69 -2.35 -0.03
C ALA A 144 -8.96 -1.79 0.62
N SER A 145 -8.85 -1.35 1.86
CA SER A 145 -9.92 -0.60 2.51
C SER A 145 -9.49 0.85 2.71
N ARG A 146 -10.37 1.80 2.32
CA ARG A 146 -10.26 3.21 2.69
C ARG A 146 -10.45 3.29 4.21
N ARG A 147 -9.36 3.35 4.96
CA ARG A 147 -9.36 3.51 6.42
C ARG A 147 -8.62 4.78 6.81
N ILE A 148 -9.02 5.39 7.92
CA ILE A 148 -8.27 6.49 8.56
C ILE A 148 -6.97 5.86 9.09
N PRO A 149 -5.79 6.24 8.59
CA PRO A 149 -4.55 5.60 9.01
C PRO A 149 -4.18 6.05 10.42
N PHE A 150 -4.26 5.12 11.37
CA PHE A 150 -3.38 5.09 12.55
C PHE A 150 -2.26 4.10 12.20
N PRO A 151 -0.97 4.46 12.30
CA PRO A 151 0.10 3.55 11.87
C PRO A 151 0.19 2.39 12.88
N PRO A 152 0.32 1.11 12.46
CA PRO A 152 1.11 0.67 11.31
C PRO A 152 0.44 -0.42 10.41
N GLY A 153 0.95 -0.60 9.17
CA GLY A 153 1.06 -1.97 8.62
C GLY A 153 1.08 -2.24 7.14
N PHE A 154 0.69 -1.30 6.30
CA PHE A 154 0.95 -1.28 4.87
C PHE A 154 0.32 0.01 4.39
N SER A 155 0.94 0.72 3.46
CA SER A 155 0.27 1.86 2.83
C SER A 155 0.77 2.03 1.42
N ARG A 156 -0.15 2.22 0.49
CA ARG A 156 0.11 2.75 -0.83
C ARG A 156 -0.25 4.23 -0.82
N SER A 157 0.57 5.08 -1.40
CA SER A 157 0.24 6.49 -1.64
C SER A 157 0.55 6.84 -3.09
N ARG A 158 -0.33 7.59 -3.75
CA ARG A 158 -0.09 8.16 -5.08
C ARG A 158 0.56 9.53 -4.94
N GLY A 159 1.64 9.78 -5.68
CA GLY A 159 2.23 11.10 -5.79
C GLY A 159 1.40 11.96 -6.76
N GLN A 160 1.12 13.21 -6.39
CA GLN A 160 0.71 14.21 -7.38
C GLN A 160 1.97 14.74 -8.05
N GLY A 161 2.14 14.43 -9.33
CA GLY A 161 3.10 15.06 -10.24
C GLY A 161 2.42 16.16 -11.04
#